data_AF-A0A8J6ZLN4-F1
#
_entry.id   AF-A0A8J6ZLN4-F1
#
_cell.length_a   1.000
_cell.length_b   1.000
_cell.length_c   1.000
_cell.angle_alpha   90.00
_cell.angle_beta   90.00
_cell.angle_gamma   90.00
#
_symmetry.space_group_name_H-M   'P 1'
#
loop_
_entity.id
_entity.type
_entity.pdbx_description
1 polymer ?
#
loop_
_entity_poly.entity_id
_entity_poly.type
_entity_poly.pdbx_seq_one_letter_code
_entity_poly.pdbx_strand_id
1 'polypeptide(L)'
;MRNNQRDYSLYSTPIGHTNYLVLMANGIYDPKDPYFTPPDFNFFSHQIMGWNDAQITQYRQKAVSFFSKRFGVDPDSAKYTGRVIMVPFMLDPRWEYRVYNKSNAYVPPQGWVARDGGFQLIAIDPDGVELGGEFSGWHAPKGAIAAFGEFNIQVAPQIYKQPKEIIIHYESRQPVLQNSGFPLDRNGNGTLIAPFDVYHPQWGHGWAFAHITDVLQQDGKLQTNNRNIMTFPAGAAFPNTNSSKTTFDSSRS
;
A
#
# COMPACT_ATOMS: atom_id res chain seq x y z
N MET A 1 18.18 28.07 32.88
CA MET A 1 17.89 27.40 31.60
C MET A 1 16.51 26.78 31.69
N ARG A 2 15.50 27.39 31.06
CA ARG A 2 14.11 26.89 31.10
C ARG A 2 13.97 25.75 30.09
N ASN A 3 13.59 24.57 30.56
CA ASN A 3 13.20 23.44 29.72
C ASN A 3 11.96 23.84 28.92
N ASN A 4 12.15 24.20 27.65
CA ASN A 4 11.08 24.28 26.67
C ASN A 4 10.64 22.87 26.26
N GLN A 5 10.15 22.08 27.21
CA GLN A 5 9.29 20.94 26.88
C GLN A 5 7.98 21.53 26.37
N ARG A 6 7.92 21.77 25.06
CA ARG A 6 6.65 22.01 24.39
C ARG A 6 5.83 20.73 24.59
N ASP A 7 4.69 20.86 25.28
CA ASP A 7 3.66 19.83 25.37
C ASP A 7 3.09 19.59 23.96
N TYR A 8 3.82 18.81 23.17
CA TYR A 8 3.26 18.22 21.97
C TYR A 8 2.32 17.11 22.44
N SER A 9 1.02 17.32 22.28
CA SER A 9 0.01 16.34 22.66
C SER A 9 0.31 15.02 21.95
N LEU A 10 0.72 14.02 22.73
CA LEU A 10 0.73 12.64 22.25
C LEU A 10 -0.72 12.28 21.95
N TYR A 11 -1.01 11.89 20.72
CA TYR A 11 -2.34 11.41 20.40
C TYR A 11 -2.61 10.13 21.18
N SER A 12 -3.73 10.11 21.90
CA SER A 12 -4.20 8.92 22.61
C SER A 12 -4.56 7.84 21.60
N THR A 13 -4.30 6.58 21.96
CA THR A 13 -4.82 5.47 21.17
C THR A 13 -6.35 5.44 21.26
N PRO A 14 -7.09 5.34 20.14
CA PRO A 14 -8.53 5.16 20.18
C PRO A 14 -8.94 3.92 20.98
N ILE A 15 -10.10 3.98 21.64
CA ILE A 15 -10.65 2.85 22.40
C ILE A 15 -10.74 1.61 21.50
N GLY A 16 -10.33 0.45 22.02
CA GLY A 16 -10.30 -0.81 21.28
C GLY A 16 -9.01 -1.06 20.50
N HIS A 17 -8.08 -0.10 20.48
CA HIS A 17 -6.79 -0.24 19.82
C HIS A 17 -5.61 -0.11 20.80
N THR A 18 -4.48 -0.71 20.46
CA THR A 18 -3.18 -0.54 21.13
C THR A 18 -2.28 0.43 20.38
N ASN A 19 -2.35 0.45 19.04
CA ASN A 19 -1.63 1.40 18.20
C ASN A 19 -2.44 1.85 16.98
N TYR A 20 -2.16 3.05 16.48
CA TYR A 20 -2.56 3.47 15.15
C TYR A 20 -1.49 4.34 14.48
N LEU A 21 -1.53 4.40 13.15
CA LEU A 21 -0.70 5.26 12.32
C LEU A 21 -1.57 5.93 11.26
N VAL A 22 -1.28 7.19 10.95
CA VAL A 22 -1.85 7.91 9.80
C VAL A 22 -0.71 8.31 8.89
N LEU A 23 -0.73 7.74 7.69
CA LEU A 23 0.20 8.04 6.62
C LEU A 23 -0.51 8.87 5.55
N MET A 24 0.21 9.83 5.00
CA MET A 24 -0.28 10.63 3.88
C MET A 24 0.82 10.80 2.84
N ALA A 25 0.44 10.81 1.57
CA ALA A 25 1.27 11.24 0.46
C ALA A 25 0.61 12.48 -0.17
N ASN A 26 1.41 13.46 -0.57
CA ASN A 26 0.95 14.71 -1.16
C ASN A 26 1.96 15.26 -2.19
N GLY A 27 2.77 14.39 -2.77
CA GLY A 27 3.80 14.72 -3.73
C GLY A 27 3.23 15.29 -5.03
N ILE A 28 3.96 16.24 -5.61
CA ILE A 28 3.73 16.77 -6.96
C ILE A 28 5.06 16.70 -7.70
N TYR A 29 5.10 15.97 -8.80
CA TYR A 29 6.35 15.73 -9.53
C TYR A 29 6.13 15.57 -11.03
N ASP A 30 7.17 15.83 -11.83
CA ASP A 30 7.16 15.49 -13.24
C ASP A 30 7.51 13.99 -13.42
N PRO A 31 6.57 13.14 -13.87
CA PRO A 31 6.86 11.72 -14.07
C PRO A 31 7.87 11.48 -15.21
N LYS A 32 8.15 12.49 -16.05
CA LYS A 32 9.10 12.47 -17.17
C LYS A 32 10.40 13.22 -16.88
N ASP A 33 10.63 13.62 -15.63
CA ASP A 33 11.88 14.29 -15.22
C ASP A 33 13.10 13.47 -15.66
N PRO A 34 13.92 13.96 -16.62
CA PRO A 34 15.05 13.21 -17.15
C PRO A 34 16.21 13.10 -16.14
N TYR A 35 16.18 13.88 -15.06
CA TYR A 35 17.23 13.89 -14.03
C TYR A 35 16.89 12.98 -12.84
N PHE A 36 15.71 12.37 -12.83
CA PHE A 36 15.28 11.51 -11.75
C PHE A 36 14.93 10.11 -12.29
N THR A 37 15.66 9.11 -11.81
CA THR A 37 15.30 7.70 -12.01
C THR A 37 14.62 7.19 -10.74
N PRO A 38 13.33 6.82 -10.79
CA PRO A 38 12.65 6.23 -9.64
C PRO A 38 13.38 4.99 -9.14
N PRO A 39 13.59 4.86 -7.82
CA PRO A 39 14.17 3.65 -7.27
C PRO A 39 13.21 2.48 -7.50
N ASP A 40 13.77 1.30 -7.70
CA ASP A 40 13.02 0.07 -7.93
C ASP A 40 13.01 -0.81 -6.68
N PHE A 41 12.40 -1.98 -6.81
CA PHE A 41 12.39 -2.96 -5.73
C PHE A 41 13.80 -3.44 -5.36
N ASN A 42 14.76 -3.44 -6.28
CA ASN A 42 16.13 -3.84 -6.00
C ASN A 42 16.80 -2.85 -5.02
N PHE A 43 16.58 -1.55 -5.20
CA PHE A 43 16.98 -0.54 -4.23
C PHE A 43 16.26 -0.75 -2.88
N PHE A 44 14.95 -1.00 -2.90
CA PHE A 44 14.20 -1.28 -1.67
C PHE A 44 14.73 -2.50 -0.91
N SER A 45 14.91 -3.64 -1.58
CA SER A 45 15.32 -4.87 -0.94
C SER A 45 16.76 -4.80 -0.41
N HIS A 46 17.72 -4.32 -1.22
CA HIS A 46 19.12 -4.32 -0.81
C HIS A 46 19.51 -3.13 0.05
N GLN A 47 19.12 -1.92 -0.34
CA GLN A 47 19.63 -0.69 0.29
C GLN A 47 18.75 -0.26 1.47
N ILE A 48 17.44 -0.48 1.39
CA ILE A 48 16.50 -0.09 2.46
C ILE A 48 16.33 -1.24 3.46
N MET A 49 16.02 -2.44 2.98
CA MET A 49 15.75 -3.59 3.85
C MET A 49 16.99 -4.40 4.22
N GLY A 50 18.12 -4.20 3.54
CA GLY A 50 19.36 -4.93 3.80
C GLY A 50 19.29 -6.42 3.45
N TRP A 51 18.35 -6.82 2.59
CA TRP A 51 18.17 -8.21 2.20
C TRP A 51 19.24 -8.66 1.20
N ASN A 52 19.63 -9.92 1.30
CA ASN A 52 20.40 -10.62 0.28
C ASN A 52 19.49 -11.35 -0.72
N ASP A 53 20.07 -11.87 -1.81
CA ASP A 53 19.35 -12.53 -2.90
C ASP A 53 18.50 -13.72 -2.44
N ALA A 54 18.99 -14.48 -1.45
CA ALA A 54 18.27 -15.62 -0.89
C ALA A 54 17.02 -15.17 -0.12
N GLN A 55 17.13 -14.09 0.67
CA GLN A 55 16.00 -13.48 1.36
C GLN A 55 15.00 -12.88 0.37
N ILE A 56 15.46 -12.24 -0.70
CA ILE A 56 14.61 -11.70 -1.77
C ILE A 56 13.84 -12.82 -2.46
N THR A 57 14.52 -13.91 -2.81
CA THR A 57 13.89 -15.09 -3.42
C THR A 57 12.84 -15.69 -2.49
N GLN A 58 13.17 -15.86 -1.20
CA GLN A 58 12.22 -16.34 -0.21
C GLN A 58 11.02 -15.40 -0.06
N TYR A 59 11.25 -14.08 -0.08
CA TYR A 59 10.20 -13.08 0.04
C TYR A 59 9.26 -13.09 -1.18
N ARG A 60 9.79 -13.24 -2.39
CA ARG A 60 9.00 -13.48 -3.60
C ARG A 60 8.14 -14.74 -3.48
N GLN A 61 8.71 -15.85 -2.99
CA GLN A 61 7.96 -17.10 -2.81
C GLN A 61 6.82 -16.96 -1.78
N LYS A 62 7.01 -16.15 -0.73
CA LYS A 62 5.92 -15.78 0.19
C LYS A 62 4.82 -15.01 -0.53
N ALA A 63 5.16 -14.05 -1.39
CA ALA A 63 4.18 -13.31 -2.18
C ALA A 63 3.39 -14.23 -3.13
N VAL A 64 4.06 -15.14 -3.86
CA VAL A 64 3.40 -16.13 -4.72
C VAL A 64 2.46 -17.03 -3.91
N SER A 65 2.94 -17.55 -2.78
CA SER A 65 2.13 -18.40 -1.89
C SER A 65 0.91 -17.65 -1.35
N PHE A 66 1.07 -16.38 -0.97
CA PHE A 66 0.00 -15.51 -0.55
C PHE A 66 -1.05 -15.34 -1.65
N PHE A 67 -0.64 -14.95 -2.86
CA PHE A 67 -1.57 -14.74 -3.98
C PHE A 67 -2.31 -16.03 -4.38
N SER A 68 -1.59 -17.15 -4.41
CA SER A 68 -2.16 -18.46 -4.70
C SER A 68 -3.17 -18.89 -3.65
N LYS A 69 -2.85 -18.72 -2.37
CA LYS A 69 -3.74 -19.11 -1.26
C LYS A 69 -4.96 -18.21 -1.16
N ARG A 70 -4.80 -16.89 -1.12
CA ARG A 70 -5.89 -15.94 -0.87
C ARG A 70 -6.77 -15.75 -2.10
N PHE A 71 -6.17 -15.56 -3.28
CA PHE A 71 -6.91 -15.24 -4.51
C PHE A 71 -7.01 -16.41 -5.49
N GLY A 72 -6.39 -17.57 -5.19
CA GLY A 72 -6.36 -18.70 -6.13
C GLY A 72 -5.50 -18.45 -7.37
N VAL A 73 -4.63 -17.43 -7.35
CA VAL A 73 -3.82 -17.03 -8.51
C VAL A 73 -2.35 -17.27 -8.25
N ASP A 74 -1.76 -18.19 -9.02
CA ASP A 74 -0.33 -18.43 -9.05
C ASP A 74 0.28 -17.79 -10.32
N PRO A 75 1.01 -16.66 -10.21
CA PRO A 75 1.59 -15.97 -11.35
C PRO A 75 2.64 -16.79 -12.11
N ASP A 76 3.21 -17.83 -11.50
CA ASP A 76 4.21 -18.69 -12.13
C ASP A 76 3.59 -19.91 -12.84
N SER A 77 2.29 -20.12 -12.68
CA SER A 77 1.59 -21.24 -13.30
C SER A 77 1.24 -20.99 -14.77
N ALA A 78 1.28 -22.05 -15.58
CA ALA A 78 0.88 -22.00 -16.99
C ALA A 78 -0.56 -21.51 -17.21
N LYS A 79 -1.45 -21.75 -16.23
CA LYS A 79 -2.86 -21.30 -16.26
C LYS A 79 -2.97 -19.77 -16.37
N TYR A 80 -2.05 -19.03 -15.75
CA TYR A 80 -2.12 -17.58 -15.65
C TYR A 80 -1.07 -16.85 -16.53
N THR A 81 -0.28 -17.60 -17.32
CA THR A 81 0.67 -17.03 -18.28
C THR A 81 -0.05 -16.13 -19.29
N GLY A 82 0.40 -14.87 -19.41
CA GLY A 82 -0.22 -13.87 -20.29
C GLY A 82 -1.54 -13.30 -19.77
N ARG A 83 -2.04 -13.76 -18.62
CA ARG A 83 -3.31 -13.33 -18.02
C ARG A 83 -3.10 -12.46 -16.77
N VAL A 84 -2.04 -12.74 -16.03
CA VAL A 84 -1.60 -11.93 -14.90
C VAL A 84 -0.11 -11.67 -15.00
N ILE A 85 0.35 -10.61 -14.35
CA ILE A 85 1.77 -10.37 -14.11
C ILE A 85 1.99 -10.11 -12.62
N MET A 86 3.12 -10.56 -12.12
CA MET A 86 3.61 -10.16 -10.80
C MET A 86 4.78 -9.20 -11.00
N VAL A 87 4.62 -7.95 -10.56
CA VAL A 87 5.64 -6.91 -10.71
C VAL A 87 6.22 -6.56 -9.34
N PRO A 88 7.55 -6.60 -9.17
CA PRO A 88 8.18 -6.03 -8.00
C PRO A 88 8.11 -4.50 -8.08
N PHE A 89 7.94 -3.81 -6.95
CA PHE A 89 7.87 -2.35 -6.93
C PHE A 89 8.51 -1.74 -5.69
N MET A 90 8.91 -0.48 -5.83
CA MET A 90 9.09 0.47 -4.75
C MET A 90 8.27 1.70 -5.09
N LEU A 91 7.61 2.29 -4.09
CA LEU A 91 6.88 3.53 -4.27
C LEU A 91 7.85 4.68 -4.54
N ASP A 92 7.54 5.51 -5.53
CA ASP A 92 8.35 6.66 -5.90
C ASP A 92 8.47 7.62 -4.70
N PRO A 93 9.68 7.95 -4.22
CA PRO A 93 9.85 8.79 -3.04
C PRO A 93 9.31 10.21 -3.23
N ARG A 94 9.13 10.66 -4.49
CA ARG A 94 8.50 11.94 -4.82
C ARG A 94 7.01 12.00 -4.49
N TRP A 95 6.39 10.87 -4.12
CA TRP A 95 5.05 10.83 -3.51
C TRP A 95 5.02 11.54 -2.15
N GLU A 96 6.18 11.76 -1.51
CA GLU A 96 6.28 12.36 -0.18
C GLU A 96 5.47 11.58 0.88
N TYR A 97 5.51 10.24 0.79
CA TYR A 97 4.71 9.37 1.64
C TYR A 97 5.28 9.31 3.07
N ARG A 98 4.50 9.80 4.04
CA ARG A 98 4.98 10.08 5.40
C ARG A 98 3.95 9.70 6.46
N VAL A 99 4.41 9.20 7.60
CA VAL A 99 3.60 9.12 8.83
C VAL A 99 3.53 10.53 9.42
N TYR A 100 2.32 11.01 9.70
CA TYR A 100 2.09 12.30 10.36
C TYR A 100 1.53 12.14 11.77
N ASN A 101 0.80 11.04 12.04
CA ASN A 101 0.31 10.72 13.37
C ASN A 101 0.62 9.28 13.71
N LYS A 102 1.05 9.05 14.96
CA LYS A 102 1.16 7.74 15.57
C LYS A 102 0.73 7.84 17.03
N SER A 103 -0.08 6.91 17.51
CA SER A 103 -0.41 6.85 18.94
C SER A 103 0.83 6.69 19.81
N ASN A 104 0.84 7.37 20.96
CA ASN A 104 1.88 7.26 21.98
C ASN A 104 3.29 7.55 21.45
N ALA A 105 3.41 8.35 20.39
CA ALA A 105 4.70 8.80 19.87
C ALA A 105 4.61 10.23 19.34
N TYR A 106 5.68 10.99 19.52
CA TYR A 106 5.84 12.27 18.86
C TYR A 106 6.31 12.05 17.42
N VAL A 107 5.48 12.47 16.47
CA VAL A 107 5.86 12.57 15.06
C VAL A 107 6.11 14.04 14.77
N PRO A 108 7.29 14.44 14.27
CA PRO A 108 7.59 15.84 14.04
C PRO A 108 6.78 16.37 12.84
N PRO A 109 6.63 17.69 12.67
CA PRO A 109 5.80 18.27 11.60
C PRO A 109 6.17 17.81 10.18
N GLN A 110 7.44 17.53 9.92
CA GLN A 110 7.89 16.97 8.63
C GLN A 110 7.53 15.49 8.40
N GLY A 111 6.92 14.84 9.39
CA GLY A 111 6.58 13.42 9.36
C GLY A 111 7.78 12.48 9.45
N TRP A 112 7.49 11.18 9.48
CA TRP A 112 8.47 10.11 9.27
C TRP A 112 8.34 9.56 7.87
N VAL A 113 9.44 9.41 7.14
CA VAL A 113 9.42 8.89 5.77
C VAL A 113 8.96 7.43 5.80
N ALA A 114 7.95 7.11 5.00
CA ALA A 114 7.47 5.74 4.81
C ALA A 114 7.90 5.26 3.43
N ARG A 115 8.78 4.26 3.40
CA ARG A 115 9.25 3.59 2.18
C ARG A 115 8.40 2.35 2.00
N ASP A 116 7.73 2.24 0.86
CA ASP A 116 6.81 1.15 0.56
C ASP A 116 7.36 0.34 -0.62
N GLY A 117 7.47 -0.97 -0.46
CA GLY A 117 7.96 -1.86 -1.50
C GLY A 117 7.48 -3.30 -1.33
N GLY A 118 7.39 -4.01 -2.44
CA GLY A 118 6.84 -5.36 -2.45
C GLY A 118 6.55 -5.87 -3.85
N PHE A 119 5.50 -6.68 -3.96
CA PHE A 119 5.01 -7.25 -5.20
C PHE A 119 3.54 -6.90 -5.41
N GLN A 120 3.19 -6.56 -6.64
CA GLN A 120 1.82 -6.44 -7.10
C GLN A 120 1.53 -7.58 -8.06
N LEU A 121 0.41 -8.27 -7.86
CA LEU A 121 -0.23 -9.11 -8.85
C LEU A 121 -1.26 -8.28 -9.61
N ILE A 122 -1.17 -8.23 -10.94
CA ILE A 122 -2.03 -7.42 -11.79
C ILE A 122 -2.70 -8.32 -12.82
N ALA A 123 -4.03 -8.28 -12.90
CA ALA A 123 -4.77 -8.91 -13.99
C ALA A 123 -4.57 -8.11 -15.28
N ILE A 124 -3.98 -8.71 -16.31
CA ILE A 124 -3.71 -8.06 -17.60
C ILE A 124 -4.57 -8.59 -18.74
N ASP A 125 -5.22 -9.73 -18.53
CA ASP A 125 -6.17 -10.33 -19.46
C ASP A 125 -7.31 -9.34 -19.77
N PRO A 126 -7.57 -8.99 -21.04
CA PRO A 126 -8.72 -8.15 -21.43
C PRO A 126 -10.06 -8.71 -20.96
N ASP A 127 -10.20 -10.03 -20.89
CA ASP A 127 -11.41 -10.69 -20.43
C ASP A 127 -11.45 -10.86 -18.90
N GLY A 128 -10.46 -10.34 -18.18
CA GLY A 128 -10.33 -10.50 -16.73
C GLY A 128 -9.91 -11.91 -16.30
N VAL A 129 -9.94 -12.15 -14.99
CA VAL A 129 -9.44 -13.37 -14.35
C VAL A 129 -10.41 -13.83 -13.27
N GLU A 130 -10.87 -15.08 -13.39
CA GLU A 130 -11.62 -15.74 -12.33
C GLU A 130 -10.72 -16.05 -11.14
N LEU A 131 -11.12 -15.57 -9.98
CA LEU A 131 -10.41 -15.81 -8.72
C LEU A 131 -10.85 -17.13 -8.08
N GLY A 132 -9.93 -17.70 -7.32
CA GLY A 132 -10.13 -18.84 -6.43
C GLY A 132 -9.87 -18.46 -4.98
N GLY A 133 -9.43 -19.43 -4.17
CA GLY A 133 -9.10 -19.21 -2.76
C GLY A 133 -10.28 -18.68 -1.97
N GLU A 134 -10.04 -17.63 -1.18
CA GLU A 134 -11.06 -16.93 -0.37
C GLU A 134 -12.08 -16.16 -1.25
N PHE A 135 -11.76 -15.93 -2.53
CA PHE A 135 -12.56 -15.16 -3.49
C PHE A 135 -13.10 -16.04 -4.62
N SER A 136 -13.29 -17.33 -4.38
CA SER A 136 -13.76 -18.27 -5.40
C SER A 136 -15.09 -17.83 -6.03
N GLY A 137 -15.13 -17.78 -7.36
CA GLY A 137 -16.29 -17.35 -8.15
C GLY A 137 -16.42 -15.84 -8.31
N TRP A 138 -15.40 -15.08 -7.90
CA TRP A 138 -15.32 -13.65 -8.16
C TRP A 138 -14.49 -13.36 -9.42
N HIS A 139 -15.01 -12.47 -10.25
CA HIS A 139 -14.35 -12.07 -11.49
C HIS A 139 -13.53 -10.79 -11.28
N ALA A 140 -12.20 -10.89 -11.38
CA ALA A 140 -11.31 -9.75 -11.33
C ALA A 140 -11.15 -9.14 -12.74
N PRO A 141 -11.62 -7.90 -12.99
CA PRO A 141 -11.47 -7.28 -14.30
C PRO A 141 -9.98 -6.98 -14.60
N LYS A 142 -9.68 -6.73 -15.88
CA LYS A 142 -8.38 -6.18 -16.28
C LYS A 142 -8.03 -4.95 -15.43
N GLY A 143 -6.78 -4.90 -14.97
CA GLY A 143 -6.26 -3.83 -14.12
C GLY A 143 -6.56 -4.02 -12.63
N ALA A 144 -7.30 -5.05 -12.21
CA ALA A 144 -7.40 -5.40 -10.80
C ALA A 144 -6.03 -5.75 -10.23
N ILE A 145 -5.75 -5.26 -9.00
CA ILE A 145 -4.45 -5.39 -8.35
C ILE A 145 -4.61 -6.12 -7.01
N ALA A 146 -3.65 -6.95 -6.64
CA ALA A 146 -3.41 -7.34 -5.25
C ALA A 146 -1.94 -7.08 -4.91
N ALA A 147 -1.65 -6.54 -3.74
CA ALA A 147 -0.30 -6.24 -3.27
C ALA A 147 0.07 -7.03 -2.01
N PHE A 148 1.37 -7.33 -1.91
CA PHE A 148 2.05 -7.98 -0.80
C PHE A 148 3.37 -7.25 -0.58
N GLY A 149 3.63 -6.70 0.60
CA GLY A 149 4.78 -5.80 0.78
C GLY A 149 5.14 -5.47 2.22
N GLU A 150 6.13 -4.60 2.36
CA GLU A 150 6.58 -4.05 3.64
C GLU A 150 6.53 -2.53 3.58
N PHE A 151 6.04 -1.91 4.65
CA PHE A 151 6.37 -0.52 4.95
C PHE A 151 7.64 -0.51 5.80
N ASN A 152 8.66 0.22 5.34
CA ASN A 152 9.81 0.62 6.15
C ASN A 152 9.69 2.11 6.51
N ILE A 153 9.34 2.39 7.75
CA ILE A 153 9.14 3.74 8.26
C ILE A 153 10.39 4.18 9.01
N GLN A 154 11.05 5.22 8.49
CA GLN A 154 12.23 5.82 9.08
C GLN A 154 11.82 6.83 10.16
N VAL A 155 11.96 6.45 11.43
CA VAL A 155 11.68 7.34 12.56
C VAL A 155 12.76 8.41 12.64
N ALA A 156 12.36 9.67 12.43
CA ALA A 156 13.29 10.79 12.44
C ALA A 156 14.03 10.91 13.80
N PRO A 157 15.34 11.19 13.78
CA PRO A 157 16.15 11.24 14.99
C PRO A 157 16.00 12.63 15.61
N GLN A 158 15.01 12.86 16.46
CA GLN A 158 15.18 13.93 17.46
C GLN A 158 15.92 13.42 18.71
N ILE A 159 16.02 12.10 18.91
CA ILE A 159 16.56 11.51 20.16
C ILE A 159 17.55 10.35 19.89
N TYR A 160 17.54 9.74 18.69
CA TYR A 160 18.35 8.54 18.41
C TYR A 160 19.55 8.86 17.52
N LYS A 161 20.76 8.44 17.94
CA LYS A 161 22.00 8.57 17.15
C LYS A 161 22.03 7.65 15.91
N GLN A 162 21.05 6.76 15.77
CA GLN A 162 20.79 5.92 14.61
C GLN A 162 19.29 5.96 14.33
N PRO A 163 18.84 6.08 13.06
CA PRO A 163 17.42 6.05 12.73
C PRO A 163 16.83 4.70 13.17
N LYS A 164 15.78 4.74 13.99
CA LYS A 164 14.99 3.56 14.32
C LYS A 164 14.04 3.31 13.15
N GLU A 165 13.93 2.07 12.71
CA GLU A 165 12.96 1.69 11.68
C GLU A 165 11.76 0.97 12.31
N ILE A 166 10.58 1.21 11.76
CA ILE A 166 9.38 0.43 12.03
C ILE A 166 9.05 -0.32 10.74
N ILE A 167 9.03 -1.65 10.81
CA ILE A 167 8.70 -2.51 9.68
C ILE A 167 7.29 -3.07 9.88
N ILE A 168 6.41 -2.86 8.89
CA ILE A 168 5.04 -3.36 8.90
C ILE A 168 4.79 -4.15 7.63
N HIS A 169 4.57 -5.45 7.78
CA HIS A 169 4.18 -6.31 6.66
C HIS A 169 2.72 -6.03 6.30
N TYR A 170 2.38 -6.06 5.02
CA TYR A 170 1.00 -5.92 4.57
C TYR A 170 0.63 -6.89 3.45
N GLU A 171 -0.63 -7.26 3.47
CA GLU A 171 -1.26 -8.17 2.51
C GLU A 171 -2.58 -7.55 2.06
N SER A 172 -2.86 -7.54 0.77
CA SER A 172 -4.17 -7.07 0.28
C SER A 172 -5.27 -7.96 0.85
N ARG A 173 -6.27 -7.30 1.45
CA ARG A 173 -7.39 -8.00 2.08
C ARG A 173 -8.40 -8.49 1.05
N GLN A 174 -8.49 -7.79 -0.08
CA GLN A 174 -9.34 -8.12 -1.21
C GLN A 174 -8.68 -7.61 -2.51
N PRO A 175 -9.16 -8.02 -3.70
CA PRO A 175 -8.72 -7.43 -4.94
C PRO A 175 -9.00 -5.93 -4.95
N VAL A 176 -7.98 -5.14 -5.22
CA VAL A 176 -8.05 -3.69 -5.32
C VAL A 176 -8.58 -3.35 -6.70
N LEU A 177 -9.82 -2.88 -6.74
CA LEU A 177 -10.46 -2.43 -7.96
C LEU A 177 -10.06 -1.00 -8.29
N GLN A 178 -9.76 -0.77 -9.57
CA GLN A 178 -9.58 0.56 -10.10
C GLN A 178 -10.97 1.16 -10.34
N ASN A 179 -11.38 2.11 -9.50
CA ASN A 179 -12.67 2.80 -9.70
C ASN A 179 -12.62 3.76 -10.89
N SER A 180 -11.43 4.22 -11.28
CA SER A 180 -11.18 5.00 -12.49
C SER A 180 -9.69 4.93 -12.87
N GLY A 181 -9.38 4.18 -13.92
CA GLY A 181 -8.17 4.27 -14.75
C GLY A 181 -6.78 4.19 -14.10
N PHE A 182 -6.62 3.76 -12.85
CA PHE A 182 -5.33 3.82 -12.16
C PHE A 182 -4.14 3.25 -13.01
N PRO A 183 -3.03 3.99 -13.17
CA PRO A 183 -2.70 5.22 -12.46
C PRO A 183 -3.51 6.45 -12.91
N LEU A 184 -3.97 6.53 -14.17
CA LEU A 184 -4.78 7.65 -14.68
C LEU A 184 -5.78 7.21 -15.75
N ASP A 185 -7.04 7.61 -15.61
CA ASP A 185 -8.06 7.48 -16.64
C ASP A 185 -7.79 8.41 -17.84
N ARG A 186 -8.66 8.36 -18.85
CA ARG A 186 -8.58 9.23 -20.04
C ARG A 186 -8.63 10.73 -19.74
N ASN A 187 -9.10 11.10 -18.55
CA ASN A 187 -9.17 12.48 -18.07
C ASN A 187 -7.98 12.85 -17.18
N GLY A 188 -7.00 11.94 -17.02
CA GLY A 188 -5.85 12.15 -16.16
C GLY A 188 -6.14 11.96 -14.66
N ASN A 189 -7.17 11.19 -14.28
CA ASN A 189 -7.52 10.96 -12.88
C ASN A 189 -7.45 9.46 -12.52
N GLY A 190 -6.78 9.14 -11.42
CA GLY A 190 -6.71 7.81 -10.84
C GLY A 190 -7.38 7.79 -9.47
N THR A 191 -8.12 6.73 -9.14
CA THR A 191 -8.56 6.49 -7.75
C THR A 191 -8.48 5.01 -7.41
N LEU A 192 -7.90 4.72 -6.25
CA LEU A 192 -7.70 3.40 -5.71
C LEU A 192 -8.14 3.38 -4.23
N ILE A 193 -8.91 2.36 -3.86
CA ILE A 193 -9.24 2.06 -2.46
C ILE A 193 -8.66 0.70 -2.14
N ALA A 194 -7.64 0.67 -1.28
CA ALA A 194 -6.88 -0.54 -0.98
C ALA A 194 -6.94 -0.87 0.52
N PRO A 195 -7.76 -1.86 0.92
CA PRO A 195 -7.73 -2.40 2.27
C PRO A 195 -6.65 -3.47 2.39
N PHE A 196 -5.90 -3.44 3.48
CA PHE A 196 -4.84 -4.40 3.78
C PHE A 196 -5.00 -5.00 5.17
N ASP A 197 -4.66 -6.27 5.30
CA ASP A 197 -4.22 -6.83 6.56
C ASP A 197 -2.77 -6.39 6.79
N VAL A 198 -2.47 -5.89 7.98
CA VAL A 198 -1.12 -5.43 8.34
C VAL A 198 -0.61 -6.16 9.57
N TYR A 199 0.69 -6.41 9.65
CA TYR A 199 1.29 -7.21 10.70
C TYR A 199 2.56 -6.53 11.22
N HIS A 200 2.59 -6.30 12.53
CA HIS A 200 3.77 -5.78 13.21
C HIS A 200 4.18 -6.75 14.33
N PRO A 201 5.47 -7.11 14.47
CA PRO A 201 5.92 -8.12 15.44
C PRO A 201 5.50 -7.85 16.90
N GLN A 202 5.34 -6.58 17.28
CA GLN A 202 4.96 -6.18 18.64
C GLN A 202 3.50 -5.73 18.77
N TRP A 203 2.86 -5.31 17.69
CA TRP A 203 1.49 -4.76 17.74
C TRP A 203 0.45 -5.79 17.27
N GLY A 204 0.91 -6.90 16.70
CA GLY A 204 0.08 -7.98 16.19
C GLY A 204 -0.49 -7.67 14.81
N HIS A 205 -1.62 -8.32 14.51
CA HIS A 205 -2.40 -8.12 13.30
C HIS A 205 -3.30 -6.89 13.44
N GLY A 206 -3.32 -6.08 12.39
CA GLY A 206 -4.08 -4.85 12.25
C GLY A 206 -4.72 -4.73 10.88
N TRP A 207 -5.45 -3.63 10.68
CA TRP A 207 -6.00 -3.27 9.38
C TRP A 207 -5.50 -1.92 8.92
N ALA A 208 -5.28 -1.82 7.61
CA ALA A 208 -5.00 -0.58 6.93
C ALA A 208 -6.04 -0.30 5.85
N PHE A 209 -6.36 0.97 5.67
CA PHE A 209 -7.23 1.43 4.59
C PHE A 209 -6.57 2.61 3.90
N ALA A 210 -6.13 2.40 2.66
CA ALA A 210 -5.54 3.42 1.81
C ALA A 210 -6.56 3.93 0.79
N HIS A 211 -6.71 5.25 0.73
CA HIS A 211 -7.40 5.94 -0.35
C HIS A 211 -6.36 6.77 -1.12
N ILE A 212 -6.12 6.39 -2.37
CA ILE A 212 -5.11 6.99 -3.23
C ILE A 212 -5.84 7.64 -4.40
N THR A 213 -5.52 8.89 -4.66
CA THR A 213 -5.97 9.62 -5.84
C THR A 213 -4.78 10.25 -6.53
N ASP A 214 -4.64 10.00 -7.83
CA ASP A 214 -3.63 10.61 -8.68
C ASP A 214 -4.32 11.56 -9.67
N VAL A 215 -3.72 12.72 -9.88
CA VAL A 215 -4.24 13.75 -10.80
C VAL A 215 -3.11 14.27 -11.65
N LEU A 216 -3.23 14.13 -12.97
CA LEU A 216 -2.34 14.78 -13.93
C LEU A 216 -2.74 16.25 -14.06
N GLN A 217 -1.85 17.14 -13.65
CA GLN A 217 -2.02 18.57 -13.72
C GLN A 217 -1.85 19.08 -15.16
N GLN A 218 -2.34 20.31 -15.42
CA GLN A 218 -2.26 20.93 -16.74
C GLN A 218 -0.82 21.12 -17.24
N ASP A 219 0.13 21.29 -16.33
CA ASP A 219 1.56 21.40 -16.63
C ASP A 219 2.25 20.03 -16.85
N GLY A 220 1.48 18.94 -16.85
CA GLY A 220 1.96 17.57 -17.05
C GLY A 220 2.53 16.90 -15.80
N LYS A 221 2.54 17.58 -14.64
CA LYS A 221 2.96 16.97 -13.37
C LYS A 221 1.90 16.05 -12.82
N LEU A 222 2.33 15.00 -12.15
CA LEU A 222 1.47 14.12 -11.39
C LEU A 222 1.39 14.61 -9.95
N GLN A 223 0.17 14.81 -9.45
CA GLN A 223 -0.09 14.97 -8.03
C GLN A 223 -0.66 13.69 -7.47
N THR A 224 -0.01 13.15 -6.44
CA THR A 224 -0.53 12.00 -5.68
C THR A 224 -1.04 12.47 -4.34
N ASN A 225 -2.29 12.13 -4.02
CA ASN A 225 -2.83 12.26 -2.68
C ASN A 225 -3.17 10.86 -2.14
N ASN A 226 -2.46 10.41 -1.12
CA ASN A 226 -2.74 9.17 -0.41
C ASN A 226 -3.14 9.50 1.03
N ARG A 227 -4.14 8.79 1.55
CA ARG A 227 -4.45 8.72 2.98
C ARG A 227 -4.54 7.26 3.36
N ASN A 228 -3.63 6.80 4.21
CA ASN A 228 -3.61 5.44 4.71
C ASN A 228 -3.67 5.45 6.24
N ILE A 229 -4.70 4.84 6.79
CA ILE A 229 -4.89 4.74 8.23
C ILE A 229 -4.71 3.28 8.62
N MET A 230 -3.77 3.03 9.55
CA MET A 230 -3.48 1.71 10.08
C MET A 230 -3.88 1.63 11.55
N THR A 231 -4.51 0.54 11.97
CA THR A 231 -4.95 0.32 13.35
C THR A 231 -4.57 -1.08 13.83
N PHE A 232 -4.16 -1.19 15.09
CA PHE A 232 -3.74 -2.43 15.75
C PHE A 232 -4.39 -2.54 17.15
N PRO A 233 -4.96 -3.68 17.55
CA PRO A 233 -5.36 -4.78 16.66
C PRO A 233 -6.36 -4.30 15.60
N ALA A 234 -6.68 -5.17 14.65
CA ALA A 234 -7.78 -4.94 13.72
C ALA A 234 -9.04 -4.61 14.54
N GLY A 235 -9.62 -3.43 14.31
CA GLY A 235 -10.86 -3.03 14.97
C GLY A 235 -11.99 -3.98 14.61
N ALA A 236 -13.03 -4.04 15.45
CA ALA A 236 -14.24 -4.79 15.13
C ALA A 236 -14.91 -4.21 13.87
N ALA A 237 -14.62 -4.81 12.72
CA ALA A 237 -15.32 -4.69 11.43
C ALA A 237 -15.66 -3.27 10.93
N PHE A 238 -14.94 -2.82 9.89
CA PHE A 238 -15.62 -2.12 8.81
C PHE A 238 -16.63 -3.12 8.22
N PRO A 239 -17.92 -2.76 8.04
CA PRO A 239 -18.89 -3.65 7.44
C PRO A 239 -18.36 -4.14 6.09
N ASN A 240 -18.25 -5.45 5.93
CA ASN A 240 -18.00 -6.10 4.66
C ASN A 240 -18.94 -5.48 3.61
N THR A 241 -18.39 -4.75 2.64
CA THR A 241 -19.17 -4.24 1.49
C THR A 241 -19.62 -5.36 0.55
N ASN A 242 -19.34 -6.62 0.89
CA ASN A 242 -19.87 -7.82 0.22
C ASN A 242 -21.39 -8.01 0.36
N SER A 243 -22.14 -7.04 0.90
CA SER A 243 -23.61 -7.09 0.92
C SER A 243 -24.28 -6.54 -0.35
N SER A 244 -23.55 -6.00 -1.32
CA SER A 244 -24.12 -5.68 -2.63
C SER A 244 -23.56 -6.58 -3.73
N LYS A 245 -24.16 -7.78 -3.87
CA LYS A 245 -24.38 -8.35 -5.20
C LYS A 245 -25.35 -7.44 -5.95
N THR A 246 -24.92 -6.25 -6.33
CA THR A 246 -25.67 -5.43 -7.29
C THR A 246 -25.42 -6.01 -8.66
N THR A 247 -26.38 -6.80 -9.13
CA THR A 247 -26.65 -7.00 -10.56
C THR A 247 -26.60 -5.63 -11.24
N PHE A 248 -25.64 -5.47 -12.14
CA PHE A 248 -25.63 -4.36 -13.09
C PHE A 248 -26.81 -4.59 -14.03
N ASP A 249 -27.94 -3.94 -13.76
CA ASP A 249 -29.08 -3.90 -14.67
C ASP A 249 -28.76 -2.90 -15.78
N SER A 250 -28.48 -3.41 -16.97
CA SER A 250 -28.17 -2.63 -18.18
C SER A 250 -29.41 -2.02 -18.85
N SER A 251 -30.56 -1.97 -18.16
CA SER A 251 -31.77 -1.34 -18.68
C SER A 251 -32.09 -0.01 -18.00
N ARG A 252 -31.32 1.04 -18.31
CA ARG A 252 -31.79 2.45 -18.22
C ARG A 252 -30.87 3.41 -18.98
N SER A 253 -31.44 3.91 -20.08
CA SER A 253 -31.08 5.03 -20.98
C SER A 253 -29.75 4.98 -21.71
#